data_AF-A0A0A0BPC1-F1
#
_entry.id   AF-A0A0A0BPC1-F1
#
_cell.length_a   1.000
_cell.length_b   1.000
_cell.length_c   1.000
_cell.angle_alpha   90.00
_cell.angle_beta   90.00
_cell.angle_gamma   90.00
#
_symmetry.space_group_name_H-M   'P 1'
#
loop_
_entity.id
_entity.type
_entity.pdbx_description
1 polymer ?
#
loop_
_entity_poly.entity_id
_entity_poly.type
_entity_poly.pdbx_seq_one_letter_code
_entity_poly.pdbx_strand_id
1 'polypeptide(L)'
;MGCDRRDRRRDTVGVPPDARAGRLAVMSDATTIDPASPLDRDLTDAVARTADAAQRLADELPDLLDARGWTVATAESLTGGTIASVLAAAPSAQEWFRGSVVAYTPEVKFGLLGVPEGPVVTEECARTMATSTARLLGADLVVAVTGVGGPEPDEGEPAGTVWFAVVSPDGVHTEKVVFDGDPAEVLTRTSQAAIGLLRDTARRD
;
A
#
# COMPACT_ATOMS: atom_id res chain seq x y z
N MET A 1 -42.12 41.18 -27.32
CA MET A 1 -42.36 39.73 -27.15
C MET A 1 -41.01 39.05 -26.95
N GLY A 2 -40.84 38.33 -25.83
CA GLY A 2 -39.84 37.26 -25.67
C GLY A 2 -38.39 37.66 -25.37
N CYS A 3 -38.06 37.81 -24.09
CA CYS A 3 -36.72 37.66 -23.53
C CYS A 3 -36.45 36.16 -23.34
N ASP A 4 -35.32 35.62 -23.79
CA ASP A 4 -34.87 34.28 -23.36
C ASP A 4 -33.38 34.30 -23.00
N ARG A 5 -33.13 34.52 -21.71
CA ARG A 5 -31.87 34.27 -21.03
C ARG A 5 -31.82 32.77 -20.74
N ARG A 6 -30.97 32.03 -21.45
CA ARG A 6 -30.66 30.64 -21.11
C ARG A 6 -29.80 30.58 -19.84
N ASP A 7 -30.51 30.54 -18.72
CA ASP A 7 -30.08 30.15 -17.37
C ASP A 7 -29.66 28.67 -17.40
N ARG A 8 -28.35 28.39 -17.50
CA ARG A 8 -27.80 27.03 -17.31
C ARG A 8 -27.88 26.70 -15.82
N ARG A 9 -29.02 26.17 -15.40
CA ARG A 9 -29.20 25.57 -14.08
C ARG A 9 -28.24 24.39 -13.95
N ARG A 10 -27.57 24.36 -12.80
CA ARG A 10 -26.75 23.24 -12.33
C ARG A 10 -27.66 22.02 -12.19
N ASP A 11 -27.38 20.97 -12.94
CA ASP A 11 -27.94 19.66 -12.68
C ASP A 11 -27.32 19.11 -11.39
N THR A 12 -27.92 19.44 -10.26
CA THR A 12 -27.72 18.71 -9.03
C THR A 12 -28.26 17.31 -9.26
N VAL A 13 -27.38 16.32 -9.31
CA VAL A 13 -27.75 14.90 -9.22
C VAL A 13 -28.52 14.73 -7.91
N GLY A 14 -29.84 14.63 -8.02
CA GLY A 14 -30.72 14.40 -6.89
C GLY A 14 -30.49 13.00 -6.35
N VAL A 15 -30.04 12.90 -5.11
CA VAL A 15 -30.13 11.65 -4.33
C VAL A 15 -31.63 11.39 -4.13
N PRO A 16 -32.18 10.25 -4.58
CA PRO A 16 -33.58 9.95 -4.33
C PRO A 16 -33.80 9.84 -2.81
N PRO A 17 -34.83 10.50 -2.24
CA PRO A 17 -35.26 10.16 -0.90
C PRO A 17 -35.86 8.75 -0.98
N ASP A 18 -35.72 7.97 0.08
CA ASP A 18 -36.23 6.61 0.25
C ASP A 18 -35.19 5.48 0.14
N ALA A 19 -33.95 5.74 0.56
CA ALA A 19 -33.15 4.67 1.15
C ALA A 19 -33.73 4.34 2.54
N ARG A 20 -34.78 3.52 2.59
CA ARG A 20 -35.24 2.92 3.84
C ARG A 20 -34.02 2.29 4.49
N ALA A 21 -33.69 2.72 5.70
CA ALA A 21 -32.71 2.06 6.56
C ALA A 21 -33.17 0.63 6.76
N GLY A 22 -32.70 -0.29 5.90
CA GLY A 22 -32.81 -1.71 6.14
C GLY A 22 -32.11 -1.96 7.45
N ARG A 23 -32.87 -2.37 8.48
CA ARG A 23 -32.26 -2.94 9.67
C ARG A 23 -31.37 -4.07 9.17
N LEU A 24 -30.07 -3.93 9.39
CA LEU A 24 -29.14 -5.05 9.24
C LEU A 24 -29.71 -6.16 10.13
N ALA A 25 -30.26 -7.20 9.52
CA ALA A 25 -30.49 -8.43 10.23
C ALA A 25 -29.11 -8.97 10.57
N VAL A 26 -28.66 -8.71 11.80
CA VAL A 26 -27.52 -9.41 12.37
C VAL A 26 -27.95 -10.87 12.43
N MET A 27 -27.53 -11.67 11.46
CA MET A 27 -27.64 -13.12 11.54
C MET A 27 -26.81 -13.54 12.75
N SER A 28 -27.48 -13.94 13.83
CA SER A 28 -26.85 -14.39 15.07
C SER A 28 -26.39 -15.85 14.96
N ASP A 29 -25.72 -16.20 13.87
CA ASP A 29 -24.86 -17.37 13.81
C ASP A 29 -23.46 -16.86 13.50
N ALA A 30 -22.86 -16.23 14.52
CA ALA A 30 -21.42 -16.13 14.58
C ALA A 30 -20.92 -17.58 14.60
N THR A 31 -20.56 -18.10 13.43
CA THR A 31 -19.66 -19.25 13.37
C THR A 31 -18.41 -18.78 14.08
N THR A 32 -18.24 -19.18 15.33
CA THR A 32 -16.99 -18.98 16.04
C THR A 32 -15.92 -19.59 15.14
N ILE A 33 -15.07 -18.74 14.57
CA ILE A 33 -13.86 -19.23 13.91
C ILE A 33 -13.12 -19.97 15.01
N ASP A 34 -13.08 -21.29 14.92
CA ASP A 34 -12.29 -22.11 15.83
C ASP A 34 -10.81 -21.77 15.57
N PRO A 35 -10.14 -21.06 16.49
CA PRO A 35 -8.75 -20.67 16.30
C PRO A 35 -7.81 -21.89 16.32
N ALA A 36 -8.31 -23.07 16.71
CA ALA A 36 -7.59 -24.33 16.72
C ALA A 36 -7.87 -25.22 15.49
N SER A 37 -8.73 -24.79 14.55
CA SER A 37 -8.87 -25.46 13.27
C SER A 37 -7.50 -25.48 12.59
N PRO A 38 -6.96 -26.65 12.19
CA PRO A 38 -5.61 -26.74 11.65
C PRO A 38 -5.60 -26.17 10.23
N LEU A 39 -5.63 -24.85 10.14
CA LEU A 39 -4.95 -24.13 9.07
C LEU A 39 -3.51 -24.62 9.08
N ASP A 40 -2.97 -24.87 7.90
CA ASP A 40 -1.64 -25.43 7.69
C ASP A 40 -0.62 -24.69 8.57
N ARG A 41 -0.21 -25.34 9.67
CA ARG A 41 0.58 -24.70 10.75
C ARG A 41 1.92 -24.22 10.22
N ASP A 42 2.47 -24.90 9.21
CA ASP A 42 3.74 -24.56 8.59
C ASP A 42 3.67 -23.25 7.80
N LEU A 43 2.59 -23.02 7.05
CA LEU A 43 2.36 -21.76 6.33
C LEU A 43 2.07 -20.62 7.32
N THR A 44 1.25 -20.89 8.34
CA THR A 44 0.92 -19.91 9.39
C THR A 44 2.17 -19.45 10.13
N ASP A 45 3.05 -20.38 10.50
CA ASP A 45 4.28 -20.08 11.22
C ASP A 45 5.33 -19.39 10.33
N ALA A 46 5.40 -19.70 9.03
CA ALA A 46 6.29 -19.02 8.09
C ALA A 46 5.87 -17.56 7.84
N VAL A 47 4.56 -17.34 7.68
CA VAL A 47 3.97 -16.00 7.57
C VAL A 47 4.18 -15.23 8.88
N ALA A 48 4.00 -15.87 10.04
CA ALA A 48 4.24 -15.25 11.35
C ALA A 48 5.70 -14.85 11.55
N ARG A 49 6.67 -15.75 11.30
CA ARG A 49 8.11 -15.43 11.42
C ARG A 49 8.54 -14.29 10.50
N THR A 50 7.96 -14.26 9.30
CA THR A 50 8.17 -13.18 8.34
C THR A 50 7.63 -11.85 8.86
N ALA A 51 6.39 -11.88 9.36
CA ALA A 51 5.74 -10.73 9.96
C ALA A 51 6.58 -10.22 11.14
N ASP A 52 7.12 -11.10 11.98
CA ASP A 52 7.99 -10.72 13.11
C ASP A 52 9.26 -10.00 12.65
N ALA A 53 9.89 -10.44 11.56
CA ALA A 53 11.08 -9.78 11.03
C ALA A 53 10.75 -8.39 10.48
N ALA A 54 9.67 -8.25 9.71
CA ALA A 54 9.17 -6.96 9.24
C ALA A 54 8.78 -6.04 10.41
N GLN A 55 8.14 -6.60 11.45
CA GLN A 55 7.71 -5.88 12.64
C GLN A 55 8.89 -5.32 13.42
N ARG A 56 9.96 -6.10 13.63
CA ARG A 56 11.18 -5.61 14.29
C ARG A 56 11.81 -4.41 13.58
N LEU A 57 11.73 -4.36 12.24
CA LEU A 57 12.20 -3.19 11.47
C LEU A 57 11.28 -1.98 11.69
N ALA A 58 9.97 -2.21 11.74
CA ALA A 58 8.97 -1.17 11.95
C ALA A 58 9.01 -0.59 13.38
N ASP A 59 9.35 -1.41 14.38
CA ASP A 59 9.43 -0.98 15.79
C ASP A 59 10.51 0.07 16.05
N GLU A 60 11.49 0.22 15.13
CA GLU A 60 12.52 1.25 15.20
C GLU A 60 12.08 2.59 14.59
N LEU A 61 11.02 2.60 13.78
CA LEU A 61 10.57 3.81 13.08
C LEU A 61 10.08 4.92 14.01
N PRO A 62 9.31 4.68 15.08
CA PRO A 62 8.75 5.76 15.90
C PRO A 62 9.83 6.72 16.41
N ASP A 63 10.92 6.19 16.97
CA ASP A 63 12.02 7.01 17.50
C ASP A 63 12.75 7.79 16.40
N LEU A 64 12.94 7.19 15.21
CA LEU A 64 13.59 7.83 14.07
C LEU A 64 12.74 8.95 13.48
N LEU A 65 11.42 8.74 13.41
CA LEU A 65 10.46 9.68 12.86
C LEU A 65 10.19 10.83 13.82
N ASP A 66 10.06 10.58 15.12
CA ASP A 66 9.86 11.61 16.15
C ASP A 66 11.02 12.60 16.17
N ALA A 67 12.26 12.10 16.08
CA ALA A 67 13.46 12.94 16.01
C ALA A 67 13.47 13.93 14.83
N ARG A 68 12.68 13.66 13.77
CA ARG A 68 12.60 14.47 12.54
C ARG A 68 11.25 15.15 12.35
N GLY A 69 10.24 14.79 13.15
CA GLY A 69 8.85 15.17 12.93
C GLY A 69 8.28 14.65 11.61
N TRP A 70 8.73 13.49 11.15
CA TRP A 70 8.32 12.90 9.88
C TRP A 70 7.14 11.96 10.02
N THR A 71 6.37 11.86 8.94
CA THR A 71 5.25 10.93 8.80
C THR A 71 5.46 9.98 7.63
N VAL A 72 4.88 8.78 7.72
CA VAL A 72 5.08 7.68 6.76
C VAL A 72 3.79 7.34 6.03
N ALA A 73 3.88 7.02 4.74
CA ALA A 73 2.82 6.34 4.00
C ALA A 73 3.37 5.26 3.06
N THR A 74 2.48 4.42 2.51
CA THR A 74 2.88 3.40 1.52
C THR A 74 2.01 3.40 0.27
N ALA A 75 2.59 3.00 -0.86
CA ALA A 75 1.85 2.66 -2.08
C ALA A 75 2.15 1.21 -2.48
N GLU A 76 1.13 0.36 -2.46
CA GLU A 76 1.31 -1.09 -2.60
C GLU A 76 0.63 -1.64 -3.86
N SER A 77 1.28 -2.62 -4.48
CA SER A 77 0.68 -3.45 -5.52
C SER A 77 0.74 -4.92 -5.08
N LEU A 78 1.77 -5.67 -5.47
CA LEU A 78 1.90 -7.11 -5.21
C LEU A 78 1.77 -7.51 -3.73
N THR A 79 2.13 -6.64 -2.80
CA THR A 79 2.06 -6.89 -1.35
C THR A 79 0.66 -6.76 -0.75
N GLY A 80 -0.31 -6.21 -1.49
CA GLY A 80 -1.72 -6.22 -1.13
C GLY A 80 -2.10 -5.55 0.21
N GLY A 81 -1.28 -4.64 0.74
CA GLY A 81 -1.51 -4.00 2.04
C GLY A 81 -0.76 -4.64 3.20
N THR A 82 0.12 -5.62 2.93
CA THR A 82 0.94 -6.26 3.96
C THR A 82 1.89 -5.25 4.62
N ILE A 83 2.49 -4.33 3.85
CA ILE A 83 3.40 -3.32 4.40
C ILE A 83 2.62 -2.39 5.33
N ALA A 84 1.45 -1.90 4.88
CA ALA A 84 0.57 -1.07 5.67
C ALA A 84 0.12 -1.76 6.97
N SER A 85 -0.18 -3.06 6.91
CA SER A 85 -0.61 -3.83 8.07
C SER A 85 0.49 -3.92 9.14
N VAL A 86 1.74 -4.15 8.73
CA VAL A 86 2.89 -4.16 9.65
C VAL A 86 3.13 -2.77 10.24
N LEU A 87 3.12 -1.71 9.43
CA LEU A 87 3.31 -0.35 9.93
C LEU A 87 2.18 0.08 10.88
N ALA A 88 0.94 -0.29 10.60
CA ALA A 88 -0.21 0.02 11.46
C ALA A 88 -0.19 -0.72 12.81
N ALA A 89 0.48 -1.88 12.88
CA ALA A 89 0.64 -2.65 14.10
C ALA A 89 1.81 -2.16 14.99
N ALA A 90 2.68 -1.29 14.46
CA ALA A 90 3.82 -0.77 15.18
C ALA A 90 3.45 0.22 16.30
N PRO A 91 4.31 0.40 17.31
CA PRO A 91 4.06 1.33 18.41
C PRO A 91 3.75 2.74 17.93
N SER A 92 2.71 3.34 18.52
CA SER A 92 2.27 4.71 18.23
C SER A 92 1.99 4.99 16.75
N ALA A 93 1.66 3.98 15.93
CA ALA A 93 1.43 4.13 14.50
C ALA A 93 0.41 5.24 14.15
N GLN A 94 -0.60 5.48 14.99
CA GLN A 94 -1.57 6.56 14.77
C GLN A 94 -0.96 7.97 14.74
N GLU A 95 0.24 8.15 15.27
CA GLU A 95 0.93 9.45 15.34
C GLU A 95 1.74 9.74 14.08
N TRP A 96 2.29 8.71 13.43
CA TRP A 96 3.24 8.86 12.33
C TRP A 96 2.84 8.15 11.04
N PHE A 97 2.02 7.10 11.08
CA PHE A 97 1.56 6.40 9.88
C PHE A 97 0.29 7.03 9.31
N ARG A 98 0.39 7.60 8.12
CA ARG A 98 -0.69 8.32 7.43
C ARG A 98 -1.63 7.39 6.67
N GLY A 99 -1.22 6.15 6.44
CA GLY A 99 -1.98 5.15 5.72
C GLY A 99 -1.31 4.69 4.44
N SER A 100 -2.10 4.05 3.58
CA SER A 100 -1.62 3.38 2.38
C SER A 100 -2.59 3.54 1.22
N VAL A 101 -2.04 3.54 0.00
CA VAL A 101 -2.79 3.35 -1.23
C VAL A 101 -2.44 1.99 -1.82
N VAL A 102 -3.38 1.07 -1.84
CA VAL A 102 -3.22 -0.22 -2.53
C VAL A 102 -3.74 -0.08 -3.96
N ALA A 103 -2.83 0.07 -4.92
CA ALA A 103 -3.11 0.18 -6.35
C ALA A 103 -2.74 -1.12 -7.07
N TYR A 104 -3.55 -2.16 -6.86
CA TYR A 104 -3.23 -3.52 -7.32
C TYR A 104 -3.21 -3.65 -8.85
N THR A 105 -4.24 -3.13 -9.53
CA THR A 105 -4.34 -3.23 -11.00
C THR A 105 -3.71 -2.02 -11.70
N PRO A 106 -3.29 -2.15 -12.97
CA PRO A 106 -2.78 -1.03 -13.76
C PRO A 106 -3.75 0.16 -13.81
N GLU A 107 -5.05 -0.09 -13.96
CA GLU A 107 -6.06 0.97 -14.06
C GLU A 107 -6.15 1.82 -12.80
N VAL A 108 -5.95 1.21 -11.61
CA VAL A 108 -5.89 1.96 -10.35
C VAL A 108 -4.62 2.81 -10.30
N LYS A 109 -3.48 2.28 -10.74
CA LYS A 109 -2.22 3.04 -10.82
C LYS A 109 -2.37 4.24 -11.76
N PHE A 110 -2.99 4.06 -12.92
CA PHE A 110 -3.19 5.13 -13.90
C PHE A 110 -4.18 6.18 -13.39
N GLY A 111 -5.35 5.75 -12.92
CA GLY A 111 -6.43 6.65 -12.54
C GLY A 111 -6.21 7.37 -11.20
N LEU A 112 -5.78 6.63 -10.16
CA LEU A 112 -5.64 7.19 -8.82
C LEU A 112 -4.26 7.82 -8.60
N LEU A 113 -3.20 7.15 -9.04
CA LEU A 113 -1.82 7.57 -8.78
C LEU A 113 -1.20 8.36 -9.93
N GLY A 114 -1.86 8.44 -11.09
CA GLY A 114 -1.38 9.19 -12.24
C GLY A 114 -0.16 8.55 -12.92
N VAL A 115 0.03 7.24 -12.74
CA VAL A 115 1.06 6.49 -13.47
C VAL A 115 0.74 6.56 -14.97
N PRO A 116 1.71 6.85 -15.86
CA PRO A 116 1.48 6.80 -17.30
C PRO A 116 1.01 5.41 -17.75
N GLU A 117 0.10 5.37 -18.73
CA GLU A 117 -0.35 4.09 -19.30
C GLU A 117 0.82 3.33 -19.94
N GLY A 118 0.93 2.03 -19.63
CA GLY A 118 2.01 1.18 -20.09
C GLY A 118 2.36 0.08 -19.06
N PRO A 119 3.54 -0.53 -19.19
CA PRO A 119 4.04 -1.51 -18.22
C PRO A 119 4.14 -0.92 -16.81
N VAL A 120 3.67 -1.65 -15.80
CA VAL A 120 3.65 -1.23 -14.40
C VAL A 120 4.79 -1.84 -13.58
N VAL A 121 5.59 -2.75 -14.13
CA VAL A 121 6.81 -3.28 -13.50
C VAL A 121 8.03 -2.46 -13.94
N THR A 122 8.03 -1.16 -13.62
CA THR A 122 9.05 -0.20 -14.06
C THR A 122 9.49 0.75 -12.95
N GLU A 123 10.68 1.33 -13.09
CA GLU A 123 11.17 2.40 -12.21
C GLU A 123 10.21 3.59 -12.18
N GLU A 124 9.72 4.01 -13.35
CA GLU A 124 8.82 5.15 -13.50
C GLU A 124 7.49 4.92 -12.79
N CYS A 125 6.93 3.70 -12.87
CA CYS A 125 5.73 3.34 -12.13
C CYS A 125 5.97 3.46 -10.62
N ALA A 126 7.02 2.83 -10.09
CA ALA A 126 7.33 2.89 -8.66
C ALA A 126 7.54 4.34 -8.18
N ARG A 127 8.34 5.13 -8.90
CA ARG A 127 8.61 6.55 -8.62
C ARG A 127 7.33 7.38 -8.60
N THR A 128 6.46 7.17 -9.58
CA THR A 128 5.19 7.91 -9.69
C THR A 128 4.22 7.51 -8.58
N MET A 129 4.11 6.21 -8.27
CA MET A 129 3.30 5.72 -7.15
C MET A 129 3.74 6.36 -5.83
N ALA A 130 5.04 6.37 -5.52
CA ALA A 130 5.54 6.94 -4.26
C ALA A 130 5.29 8.45 -4.19
N THR A 131 5.63 9.18 -5.24
CA THR A 131 5.49 10.66 -5.29
C THR A 131 4.03 11.09 -5.21
N SER A 132 3.14 10.36 -5.88
CA SER A 132 1.70 10.63 -5.87
C SER A 132 1.11 10.37 -4.48
N THR A 133 1.45 9.24 -3.87
CA THR A 133 1.00 8.89 -2.51
C THR A 133 1.50 9.89 -1.46
N ALA A 134 2.75 10.36 -1.55
CA ALA A 134 3.27 11.40 -0.65
C ALA A 134 2.41 12.67 -0.69
N ARG A 135 1.98 13.09 -1.89
CA ARG A 135 1.09 14.24 -2.07
C ARG A 135 -0.32 13.97 -1.57
N LEU A 136 -0.89 12.80 -1.89
CA LEU A 136 -2.26 12.44 -1.52
C LEU A 136 -2.46 12.33 -0.01
N LEU A 137 -1.46 11.80 0.70
CA LEU A 137 -1.55 11.53 2.14
C LEU A 137 -0.83 12.57 2.99
N GLY A 138 -0.10 13.51 2.38
CA GLY A 138 0.69 14.51 3.08
C GLY A 138 1.68 13.83 4.04
N ALA A 139 2.49 12.93 3.49
CA ALA A 139 3.50 12.16 4.19
C ALA A 139 4.90 12.57 3.73
N ASP A 140 5.85 12.62 4.68
CA ASP A 140 7.23 13.05 4.43
C ASP A 140 8.07 11.91 3.84
N LEU A 141 7.81 10.68 4.30
CA LEU A 141 8.52 9.48 3.91
C LEU A 141 7.53 8.47 3.31
N VAL A 142 7.72 8.07 2.06
CA VAL A 142 6.83 7.12 1.38
C VAL A 142 7.60 6.04 0.66
N VAL A 143 7.21 4.79 0.86
CA VAL A 143 7.68 3.66 0.03
C VAL A 143 6.59 3.18 -0.91
N ALA A 144 6.94 2.97 -2.18
CA ALA A 144 6.09 2.32 -3.16
C ALA A 144 6.72 1.02 -3.68
N VAL A 145 5.87 0.03 -3.94
CA VAL A 145 6.28 -1.26 -4.52
C VAL A 145 5.38 -1.68 -5.68
N THR A 146 6.01 -2.12 -6.77
CA THR A 146 5.36 -2.73 -7.94
C THR A 146 6.26 -3.83 -8.49
N GLY A 147 5.69 -4.93 -8.97
CA GLY A 147 6.49 -6.10 -9.30
C GLY A 147 5.67 -7.32 -9.70
N VAL A 148 6.40 -8.36 -10.13
CA VAL A 148 5.87 -9.67 -10.50
C VAL A 148 5.98 -10.59 -9.30
N GLY A 149 4.87 -10.83 -8.61
CA GLY A 149 4.82 -11.77 -7.48
C GLY A 149 5.08 -13.24 -7.88
N GLY A 150 4.89 -13.59 -9.16
CA GLY A 150 5.02 -14.95 -9.68
C GLY A 150 3.73 -15.78 -9.55
N PRO A 151 3.78 -17.08 -9.88
CA PRO A 151 4.99 -17.85 -10.21
C PRO A 151 5.48 -17.64 -11.66
N GLU A 152 4.64 -17.11 -12.54
CA GLU A 152 4.98 -16.88 -13.94
C GLU A 152 5.60 -15.48 -14.14
N PRO A 153 6.47 -15.31 -15.17
CA PRO A 153 6.93 -13.99 -15.59
C PRO A 153 5.76 -13.13 -16.12
N ASP A 154 5.90 -11.81 -16.03
CA ASP A 154 4.92 -10.85 -16.53
C ASP A 154 5.61 -9.59 -17.06
N GLU A 155 5.00 -8.92 -18.03
CA GLU A 155 5.54 -7.71 -18.70
C GLU A 155 6.99 -7.84 -19.22
N GLY A 156 7.46 -9.07 -19.47
CA GLY A 156 8.83 -9.35 -19.90
C GLY A 156 9.87 -9.38 -18.77
N GLU A 157 9.45 -9.25 -17.51
CA GLU A 157 10.28 -9.38 -16.32
C GLU A 157 10.09 -10.77 -15.67
N PRO A 158 11.14 -11.38 -15.09
CA PRO A 158 11.02 -12.67 -14.42
C PRO A 158 10.17 -12.56 -13.15
N ALA A 159 9.54 -13.67 -12.76
CA ALA A 159 8.89 -13.81 -11.45
C ALA A 159 9.88 -13.42 -10.33
N GLY A 160 9.39 -12.70 -9.32
CA GLY A 160 10.21 -12.17 -8.24
C GLY A 160 10.79 -10.77 -8.49
N THR A 161 10.64 -10.20 -9.69
CA THR A 161 11.09 -8.84 -9.99
C THR A 161 10.24 -7.80 -9.27
N VAL A 162 10.87 -6.91 -8.51
CA VAL A 162 10.20 -5.83 -7.78
C VAL A 162 10.98 -4.53 -7.91
N TRP A 163 10.26 -3.47 -8.24
CA TRP A 163 10.73 -2.09 -8.16
C TRP A 163 10.24 -1.44 -6.86
N PHE A 164 11.17 -0.80 -6.17
CA PHE A 164 10.94 0.03 -5.00
C PHE A 164 11.19 1.49 -5.34
N ALA A 165 10.42 2.38 -4.74
CA ALA A 165 10.71 3.80 -4.71
C ALA A 165 10.49 4.34 -3.30
N VAL A 166 11.44 5.15 -2.80
CA VAL A 166 11.33 5.84 -1.52
C VAL A 166 11.40 7.34 -1.77
N VAL A 167 10.35 8.05 -1.39
CA VAL A 167 10.32 9.51 -1.30
C VAL A 167 10.71 9.90 0.11
N SER A 168 11.63 10.85 0.25
CA SER A 168 11.94 11.58 1.49
C SER A 168 12.08 13.08 1.17
N PRO A 169 12.28 13.95 2.18
CA PRO A 169 12.57 15.36 1.94
C PRO A 169 13.81 15.62 1.06
N ASP A 170 14.75 14.68 0.98
CA ASP A 170 15.97 14.79 0.16
C ASP A 170 15.79 14.36 -1.30
N GLY A 171 14.65 13.76 -1.64
CA GLY A 171 14.30 13.40 -3.00
C GLY A 171 13.68 12.01 -3.11
N VAL A 172 13.88 11.37 -4.27
CA VAL A 172 13.28 10.07 -4.58
C VAL A 172 14.34 9.09 -5.03
N HIS A 173 14.56 8.06 -4.22
CA HIS A 173 15.43 6.93 -4.51
C HIS A 173 14.62 5.76 -5.07
N THR A 174 15.20 4.99 -5.99
CA THR A 174 14.55 3.83 -6.62
C THR A 174 15.54 2.68 -6.76
N GLU A 175 15.08 1.46 -6.56
CA GLU A 175 15.89 0.26 -6.78
C GLU A 175 15.06 -0.90 -7.35
N LYS A 176 15.72 -1.78 -8.11
CA LYS A 176 15.15 -3.03 -8.62
C LYS A 176 15.81 -4.21 -7.92
N VAL A 177 14.99 -5.12 -7.42
CA VAL A 177 15.43 -6.39 -6.83
C VAL A 177 14.72 -7.54 -7.52
N VAL A 178 15.41 -8.67 -7.68
CA VAL A 178 14.80 -9.93 -8.11
C VAL A 178 14.93 -10.91 -6.96
N PHE A 179 13.80 -11.26 -6.36
CA PHE A 179 13.74 -12.24 -5.28
C PHE A 179 13.54 -13.65 -5.83
N ASP A 180 14.33 -14.60 -5.36
CA ASP A 180 14.00 -16.01 -5.52
C ASP A 180 12.80 -16.38 -4.62
N GLY A 181 12.18 -17.54 -4.87
CA GLY A 181 11.14 -18.13 -4.02
C GLY A 181 9.78 -18.25 -4.69
N ASP A 182 8.84 -18.85 -3.96
CA ASP A 182 7.44 -18.87 -4.36
C ASP A 182 6.77 -17.49 -4.14
N PRO A 183 5.54 -17.26 -4.64
CA PRO A 183 4.89 -15.96 -4.52
C PRO A 183 4.71 -15.46 -3.08
N ALA A 184 4.46 -16.36 -2.11
CA ALA A 184 4.33 -15.98 -0.71
C ALA A 184 5.67 -15.49 -0.14
N GLU A 185 6.77 -16.14 -0.51
CA GLU A 185 8.12 -15.72 -0.14
C GLU A 185 8.53 -14.39 -0.82
N VAL A 186 8.15 -14.16 -2.07
CA VAL A 186 8.42 -12.90 -2.78
C VAL A 186 7.70 -11.74 -2.09
N LEU A 187 6.41 -11.88 -1.78
CA LEU A 187 5.62 -10.85 -1.07
C LEU A 187 6.20 -10.55 0.32
N THR A 188 6.61 -11.61 1.02
CA THR A 188 7.31 -11.59 2.30
C THR A 188 8.59 -10.75 2.25
N ARG A 189 9.51 -11.10 1.34
CA ARG A 189 10.81 -10.43 1.18
C ARG A 189 10.62 -8.99 0.72
N THR A 190 9.63 -8.75 -0.15
CA THR A 190 9.26 -7.40 -0.60
C THR A 190 8.84 -6.52 0.57
N SER A 191 7.97 -7.04 1.45
CA SER A 191 7.47 -6.26 2.59
C SER A 191 8.58 -5.92 3.58
N GLN A 192 9.47 -6.88 3.86
CA GLN A 192 10.64 -6.66 4.70
C GLN A 192 11.60 -5.63 4.10
N ALA A 193 11.92 -5.74 2.80
CA ALA A 193 12.79 -4.81 2.11
C ALA A 193 12.22 -3.38 2.12
N ALA A 194 10.92 -3.22 1.85
CA ALA A 194 10.27 -1.92 1.87
C ALA A 194 10.36 -1.22 3.24
N ILE A 195 10.13 -1.94 4.34
CA ILE A 195 10.24 -1.37 5.70
C ILE A 195 11.70 -1.11 6.05
N GLY A 196 12.62 -2.00 5.65
CA GLY A 196 14.06 -1.79 5.79
C GLY A 196 14.51 -0.50 5.11
N LEU A 197 14.03 -0.23 3.90
CA LEU A 197 14.32 0.99 3.15
C LEU A 197 13.77 2.24 3.85
N LEU A 198 12.55 2.21 4.38
CA LEU A 198 12.00 3.33 5.16
C LEU A 198 12.89 3.65 6.35
N ARG A 199 13.21 2.63 7.17
CA ARG A 199 14.05 2.79 8.36
C ARG A 199 15.44 3.30 7.99
N ASP A 200 16.06 2.72 6.97
CA ASP A 200 17.42 3.09 6.58
C ASP A 200 17.47 4.51 6.00
N THR A 201 16.42 4.95 5.31
CA THR A 201 16.27 6.35 4.86
C THR A 201 16.12 7.27 6.07
N ALA A 202 15.22 6.95 7.00
CA ALA A 202 15.04 7.72 8.23
C ALA A 202 16.28 7.74 9.16
N ARG A 203 17.27 6.88 8.96
CA ARG A 203 18.55 6.88 9.69
C ARG A 203 19.62 7.77 9.06
N ARG A 204 19.59 7.96 7.74
CA ARG A 204 20.66 8.63 6.98
C ARG A 204 20.60 10.16 7.07
N ASP A 205 19.42 10.71 7.29
CA ASP A 205 19.13 12.15 7.23
C ASP A 205 19.18 12.79 8.63
#